data_AF-A0A965BP99-F1
#
_entry.id   AF-A0A965BP99-F1
#
_cell.length_a   1.000
_cell.length_b   1.000
_cell.length_c   1.000
_cell.angle_alpha   90.00
_cell.angle_beta   90.00
_cell.angle_gamma   90.00
#
_symmetry.space_group_name_H-M   'P 1'
#
loop_
_entity.id
_entity.type
_entity.pdbx_description
1 polymer ?
#
loop_
_entity_poly.entity_id
_entity_poly.type
_entity_poly.pdbx_seq_one_letter_code
_entity_poly.pdbx_strand_id
1 'polypeptide(L)'
;MANSVPTVDCTNPDCGIPVDPSELTCPKCDTDLHNALSEQFYEIDVAHNGQTREEAKVEIEEGLNTALLYRFRGLKVIHGYGSGSSKRGAIAREATRFMETLAARKGYGFRQDGFNRGAHLIDFGQ
;
A
#
# COMPACT_ATOMS: atom_id res chain seq x y z
N MET A 1 -4.68 1.10 15.39
CA MET A 1 -6.06 0.86 14.90
C MET A 1 -5.92 -0.17 13.81
N ALA A 2 -6.67 -1.28 13.85
CA ALA A 2 -6.59 -2.27 12.78
C ALA A 2 -7.16 -1.62 11.51
N ASN A 3 -6.32 -1.39 10.50
CA ASN A 3 -6.80 -1.03 9.16
C ASN A 3 -7.62 -2.22 8.68
N SER A 4 -8.94 -2.09 8.65
CA SER A 4 -9.81 -3.09 8.03
C SER A 4 -9.37 -3.22 6.59
N VAL A 5 -8.94 -4.43 6.21
CA VAL A 5 -8.56 -4.72 4.83
C VAL A 5 -9.76 -4.38 3.94
N PRO A 6 -9.60 -3.55 2.90
CA PRO A 6 -10.69 -3.20 2.01
C PRO A 6 -11.23 -4.47 1.34
N THR A 7 -12.55 -4.65 1.33
CA THR A 7 -13.21 -5.72 0.56
C THR A 7 -13.38 -5.30 -0.89
N VAL A 8 -13.43 -6.28 -1.80
CA VAL A 8 -13.83 -6.05 -3.20
C VAL A 8 -15.21 -6.62 -3.46
N ASP A 9 -16.01 -5.90 -4.23
CA ASP A 9 -17.29 -6.43 -4.69
C ASP A 9 -17.03 -7.45 -5.81
N CYS A 10 -17.75 -8.57 -5.77
CA CYS A 10 -17.74 -9.53 -6.85
C CYS A 10 -18.14 -8.84 -8.17
N THR A 11 -17.32 -9.01 -9.20
CA THR A 11 -17.50 -8.38 -10.51
C THR A 11 -18.69 -8.94 -11.31
N ASN A 12 -19.29 -10.04 -10.86
CA ASN A 12 -20.52 -10.56 -11.43
C ASN A 12 -21.72 -9.69 -10.98
N PRO A 13 -22.43 -9.05 -11.92
CA PRO A 13 -23.53 -8.12 -11.61
C PRO A 13 -24.72 -8.79 -10.89
N ASP A 14 -24.91 -10.11 -11.03
CA ASP A 14 -25.97 -10.86 -10.35
C ASP A 14 -25.56 -11.34 -8.95
N CYS A 15 -24.28 -11.25 -8.60
CA CYS A 15 -23.74 -11.71 -7.33
C CYS A 15 -23.50 -10.56 -6.35
N GLY A 16 -22.62 -9.63 -6.71
CA GLY A 16 -22.32 -8.39 -6.00
C GLY A 16 -21.95 -8.51 -4.51
N ILE A 17 -21.58 -9.70 -4.01
CA ILE A 17 -21.20 -9.84 -2.60
C ILE A 17 -19.81 -9.25 -2.35
N PRO A 18 -19.53 -8.73 -1.15
CA PRO A 18 -18.18 -8.41 -0.74
C PRO A 18 -17.38 -9.71 -0.60
N VAL A 19 -16.15 -9.69 -1.13
CA VAL A 19 -15.20 -10.81 -1.05
C VAL A 19 -13.88 -10.29 -0.50
N ASP A 20 -13.18 -11.15 0.25
CA ASP A 20 -11.80 -10.90 0.63
C ASP A 20 -10.95 -10.85 -0.65
N PRO A 21 -10.18 -9.77 -0.89
CA PRO A 21 -9.42 -9.61 -2.14
C PRO A 21 -8.27 -10.61 -2.32
N SER A 22 -7.93 -11.41 -1.30
CA SER A 22 -6.94 -12.49 -1.43
C SER A 22 -7.53 -13.71 -2.10
N GLU A 23 -8.85 -13.85 -2.11
CA GLU A 23 -9.53 -14.90 -2.84
C GLU A 23 -9.29 -14.75 -4.35
N LEU A 24 -9.15 -15.88 -5.03
CA LEU A 24 -9.00 -15.94 -6.49
C LEU A 24 -10.35 -16.08 -7.20
N THR A 25 -11.36 -16.56 -6.48
CA THR A 25 -12.70 -16.86 -7.02
C THR A 25 -13.76 -16.49 -5.99
N CYS A 26 -14.88 -15.95 -6.45
CA CYS A 26 -16.00 -15.62 -5.58
C CYS A 26 -16.61 -16.89 -4.96
N PRO A 27 -16.71 -17.01 -3.62
CA PRO A 27 -17.20 -18.23 -2.96
C PRO A 27 -18.69 -18.51 -3.16
N LYS A 28 -19.45 -17.56 -3.72
CA LYS A 28 -20.90 -17.69 -3.97
C LYS A 28 -21.25 -18.10 -5.39
N CYS A 29 -20.44 -17.69 -6.37
CA CYS A 29 -20.78 -17.84 -7.79
C CYS A 29 -19.58 -18.18 -8.69
N ASP A 30 -18.44 -18.49 -8.09
CA ASP A 30 -17.20 -18.93 -8.74
C ASP A 30 -16.60 -17.96 -9.78
N THR A 31 -17.07 -16.71 -9.78
CA THR A 31 -16.52 -15.65 -10.66
C THR A 31 -15.05 -15.40 -10.33
N ASP A 32 -14.20 -15.32 -11.36
CA ASP A 32 -12.77 -15.03 -11.24
C ASP A 32 -12.54 -13.60 -10.73
N LEU A 33 -11.69 -13.47 -9.71
CA LEU A 33 -11.36 -12.21 -9.03
C LEU A 33 -9.88 -11.83 -9.15
N HIS A 34 -9.10 -12.51 -10.00
CA HIS A 34 -7.63 -12.40 -10.07
C HIS A 34 -7.08 -10.96 -10.06
N ASN A 35 -7.83 -10.02 -10.64
CA ASN A 35 -7.36 -8.65 -10.89
C ASN A 35 -8.14 -7.56 -10.13
N ALA A 36 -8.97 -7.91 -9.14
CA ALA A 36 -9.94 -6.98 -8.54
C ALA A 36 -9.33 -5.66 -7.99
N LEU A 37 -8.07 -5.67 -7.53
CA LEU A 37 -7.35 -4.49 -7.02
C LEU A 37 -6.08 -4.13 -7.81
N SER A 38 -5.80 -4.84 -8.91
CA SER A 38 -4.54 -4.75 -9.66
C SER A 38 -4.22 -3.36 -10.24
N GLU A 39 -5.21 -2.47 -10.31
CA GLU A 39 -5.03 -1.09 -10.78
C GLU A 39 -4.85 -0.07 -9.64
N GLN A 40 -5.10 -0.47 -8.39
CA GLN A 40 -5.09 0.40 -7.20
C GLN A 40 -3.80 0.25 -6.39
N PHE A 41 -3.41 1.29 -5.65
CA PHE A 41 -2.32 1.20 -4.68
C PHE A 41 -2.88 0.98 -3.27
N TYR A 42 -2.28 0.08 -2.50
CA TYR A 42 -2.57 -0.03 -1.08
C TYR A 42 -1.98 1.18 -0.36
N GLU A 43 -2.78 1.96 0.36
CA GLU A 43 -2.34 3.22 0.98
C GLU A 43 -2.14 3.05 2.50
N ILE A 44 -0.99 3.49 3.00
CA ILE A 44 -0.69 3.58 4.44
C ILE A 44 -0.22 5.00 4.80
N ASP A 45 -0.43 5.39 6.07
CA ASP A 45 -0.03 6.70 6.61
C ASP A 45 0.89 6.55 7.82
N VAL A 46 2.18 6.80 7.60
CA VAL A 46 3.21 6.74 8.64
C VAL A 46 3.53 8.13 9.23
N ALA A 47 2.87 9.19 8.74
CA ALA A 47 3.12 10.56 9.15
C ALA A 47 2.32 10.96 10.41
N HIS A 48 1.10 10.44 10.56
CA HIS A 48 0.12 10.94 11.53
C HIS A 48 -0.05 10.10 12.80
N ASN A 49 0.52 8.90 12.87
CA ASN A 49 0.31 7.97 13.98
C ASN A 49 1.23 8.19 15.20
N GLY A 50 2.08 9.24 15.20
CA GLY A 50 3.01 9.50 16.31
C GLY A 50 4.13 8.46 16.47
N GLN A 51 4.36 7.67 15.42
CA GLN A 51 5.27 6.52 15.41
C GLN A 51 6.74 6.93 15.50
N THR A 52 7.56 6.00 15.98
CA THR A 52 9.01 5.99 15.85
C THR A 52 9.44 5.65 14.41
N ARG A 53 10.73 5.79 14.13
CA ARG A 53 11.31 5.46 12.81
C ARG A 53 11.23 3.96 12.53
N GLU A 54 11.37 3.15 13.57
CA GLU A 54 11.34 1.69 13.51
C GLU A 54 9.92 1.19 13.26
N GLU A 55 8.93 1.74 13.98
CA GLU A 55 7.51 1.42 13.75
C GLU A 55 7.08 1.76 12.32
N ALA A 56 7.49 2.92 11.80
CA ALA A 56 7.19 3.29 10.42
C ALA A 56 7.77 2.29 9.40
N LYS A 57 8.96 1.72 9.65
CA LYS A 57 9.56 0.70 8.76
C LYS A 57 8.77 -0.60 8.81
N VAL A 58 8.36 -1.03 10.00
CA VAL A 58 7.53 -2.22 10.19
C VAL A 58 6.21 -2.07 9.44
N GLU A 59 5.53 -0.93 9.59
CA GLU A 59 4.27 -0.68 8.89
C GLU A 59 4.43 -0.64 7.36
N ILE A 60 5.56 -0.12 6.85
CA ILE A 60 5.88 -0.16 5.41
C ILE A 60 6.08 -1.61 4.93
N GLU A 61 6.76 -2.46 5.69
CA GLU A 61 6.94 -3.88 5.34
C GLU A 61 5.63 -4.66 5.39
N GLU A 62 4.83 -4.44 6.43
CA GLU A 62 3.49 -5.02 6.56
C GLU A 62 2.60 -4.56 5.40
N GLY A 63 2.58 -3.26 5.10
CA GLY A 63 1.83 -2.70 3.98
C GLY A 63 2.28 -3.26 2.63
N LEU A 64 3.57 -3.50 2.42
CA LEU A 64 4.08 -4.15 1.22
C LEU A 64 3.54 -5.59 1.09
N ASN A 65 3.59 -6.37 2.18
CA ASN A 65 3.08 -7.74 2.19
C ASN A 65 1.57 -7.78 1.95
N THR A 66 0.82 -6.86 2.54
CA THR A 66 -0.61 -6.68 2.31
C THR A 66 -0.90 -6.34 0.86
N ALA A 67 -0.17 -5.38 0.28
CA ALA A 67 -0.34 -5.00 -1.13
C ALA A 67 -0.11 -6.19 -2.08
N LEU A 68 0.90 -7.02 -1.80
CA LEU A 68 1.20 -8.23 -2.58
C LEU A 68 0.14 -9.31 -2.40
N LEU A 69 -0.27 -9.59 -1.16
CA LEU A 69 -1.26 -10.62 -0.84
C LEU A 69 -2.60 -10.35 -1.54
N TYR A 70 -3.02 -9.08 -1.52
CA TYR A 70 -4.28 -8.63 -2.09
C TYR A 70 -4.17 -8.12 -3.54
N ARG A 71 -3.00 -8.36 -4.18
CA ARG A 71 -2.76 -8.09 -5.61
C ARG A 71 -3.06 -6.65 -6.03
N PHE A 72 -2.73 -5.70 -5.15
CA PHE A 72 -2.70 -4.29 -5.52
C PHE A 72 -1.62 -4.04 -6.58
N ARG A 73 -1.76 -2.96 -7.35
CA ARG A 73 -0.72 -2.45 -8.26
C ARG A 73 0.61 -2.19 -7.55
N GLY A 74 0.54 -1.83 -6.27
CA GLY A 74 1.69 -1.41 -5.50
C GLY A 74 1.32 -0.89 -4.12
N LEU A 75 2.31 -0.31 -3.44
CA LEU A 75 2.17 0.34 -2.14
C LEU A 75 2.33 1.86 -2.29
N LYS A 76 1.39 2.63 -1.73
CA LYS A 76 1.50 4.07 -1.52
C LYS A 76 1.72 4.35 -0.03
N VAL A 77 2.75 5.11 0.28
CA VAL A 77 3.07 5.48 1.66
C VAL A 77 3.02 6.99 1.80
N ILE A 78 2.11 7.47 2.65
CA ILE A 78 2.02 8.87 3.07
C ILE A 78 2.95 9.05 4.27
N HIS A 79 4.03 9.81 4.08
CA HIS A 79 5.04 10.08 5.10
C HIS A 79 5.16 11.57 5.45
N GLY A 80 4.36 12.42 4.79
CA GLY A 80 4.23 13.84 5.04
C GLY A 80 5.25 14.70 4.29
N TYR A 81 5.08 16.03 4.35
CA TYR A 81 5.88 16.97 3.56
C TYR A 81 7.33 17.15 4.02
N GLY A 82 7.71 16.58 5.16
CA GLY A 82 9.09 16.63 5.67
C GLY A 82 9.57 18.03 6.11
N SER A 83 8.69 18.94 6.52
CA SER A 83 9.08 20.31 6.87
C SER A 83 10.03 20.37 8.10
N GLY A 84 11.30 20.72 7.84
CA GLY A 84 12.30 21.18 8.82
C GLY A 84 12.88 20.14 9.79
N SER A 85 13.79 20.60 10.66
CA SER A 85 14.56 19.86 11.69
C SER A 85 13.71 19.17 12.78
N SER A 86 12.41 18.97 12.51
CA SER A 86 11.46 18.33 13.41
C SER A 86 11.59 16.80 13.35
N LYS A 87 11.14 16.11 14.41
CA LYS A 87 11.06 14.63 14.42
C LYS A 87 10.27 14.08 13.22
N ARG A 88 9.22 14.80 12.77
CA ARG A 88 8.42 14.45 11.60
C ARG A 88 9.21 14.53 10.29
N GLY A 89 10.07 15.54 10.14
CA GLY A 89 10.98 15.65 9.00
C GLY A 89 11.98 14.50 8.89
N ALA A 90 12.44 13.98 10.04
CA ALA A 90 13.32 12.81 10.06
C ALA A 90 12.60 11.52 9.63
N ILE A 91 11.35 11.31 10.05
CA ILE A 91 10.54 10.14 9.66
C ILE A 91 10.31 10.13 8.15
N ALA A 92 9.90 11.28 7.56
CA ALA A 92 9.69 11.38 6.11
C ALA A 92 10.91 10.96 5.30
N ARG A 93 12.10 11.45 5.68
CA ARG A 93 13.37 11.10 5.02
C ARG A 93 13.72 9.61 5.18
N GLU A 94 13.53 9.07 6.37
CA GLU A 94 13.86 7.66 6.63
C GLU A 94 12.90 6.70 5.96
N ALA A 95 11.60 6.98 5.99
CA ALA A 95 10.58 6.22 5.27
C ALA A 95 10.88 6.22 3.78
N THR A 96 11.15 7.39 3.18
CA THR A 96 11.49 7.52 1.76
C THR A 96 12.71 6.66 1.40
N ARG A 97 13.82 6.79 2.17
CA ARG A 97 15.05 6.03 1.91
C ARG A 97 14.86 4.52 2.09
N PHE A 98 14.05 4.13 3.07
CA PHE A 98 13.74 2.74 3.33
C PHE A 98 12.93 2.14 2.17
N MET A 99 11.88 2.82 1.72
CA MET A 99 11.09 2.41 0.56
C MET A 99 11.93 2.28 -0.72
N GLU A 100 12.80 3.26 -1.00
CA GLU A 100 13.71 3.21 -2.15
C GLU A 100 14.61 1.97 -2.12
N THR A 101 15.20 1.70 -0.94
CA THR A 101 16.05 0.51 -0.73
C THR A 101 15.26 -0.78 -0.89
N LEU A 102 14.05 -0.83 -0.35
CA LEU A 102 13.16 -1.99 -0.41
C LEU A 102 12.72 -2.29 -1.84
N ALA A 103 12.28 -1.27 -2.58
CA ALA A 103 11.91 -1.38 -3.98
C ALA A 103 13.09 -1.86 -4.85
N ALA A 104 14.28 -1.25 -4.69
CA ALA A 104 15.48 -1.66 -5.41
C ALA A 104 15.87 -3.13 -5.16
N ARG A 105 15.78 -3.59 -3.90
CA ARG A 105 16.08 -4.99 -3.54
C ARG A 105 15.10 -5.99 -4.14
N LYS A 106 13.84 -5.58 -4.32
CA LYS A 106 12.77 -6.43 -4.87
C LYS A 106 12.62 -6.30 -6.40
N GLY A 107 13.30 -5.34 -7.02
CA GLY A 107 13.16 -5.04 -8.44
C GLY A 107 11.86 -4.31 -8.78
N TYR A 108 11.29 -3.54 -7.85
CA TYR A 108 10.07 -2.76 -8.06
C TYR A 108 10.37 -1.32 -8.47
N GLY A 109 9.43 -0.69 -9.15
CA GLY A 109 9.49 0.74 -9.46
C GLY A 109 9.36 1.58 -8.18
N PHE A 110 10.07 2.70 -8.11
CA PHE A 110 9.97 3.66 -7.00
C PHE A 110 9.84 5.08 -7.53
N ARG A 111 8.83 5.82 -7.08
CA ARG A 111 8.60 7.21 -7.50
C ARG A 111 7.81 8.01 -6.46
N GLN A 112 7.97 9.33 -6.48
CA GLN A 112 7.07 10.22 -5.74
C GLN A 112 5.66 10.18 -6.35
N ASP A 113 4.63 10.31 -5.52
CA ASP A 113 3.26 10.49 -5.99
C ASP A 113 3.12 11.86 -6.68
N GLY A 114 2.57 11.87 -7.90
CA GLY A 114 2.38 13.09 -8.69
C GLY A 114 1.32 14.05 -8.14
N PHE A 115 0.40 13.57 -7.30
CA PHE A 115 -0.66 14.37 -6.69
C PHE A 115 -0.39 14.72 -5.22
N ASN A 116 0.42 13.90 -4.53
CA ASN A 116 0.77 14.10 -3.12
C ASN A 116 2.29 14.11 -2.91
N ARG A 117 2.87 15.30 -2.75
CA ARG A 117 4.32 15.46 -2.51
C ARG A 117 4.80 14.81 -1.20
N GLY A 118 3.90 14.59 -0.25
CA GLY A 118 4.17 13.88 1.01
C GLY A 118 3.99 12.37 0.91
N ALA A 119 3.89 11.80 -0.29
CA ALA A 119 3.74 10.37 -0.51
C ALA A 119 4.69 9.84 -1.58
N HIS A 120 5.06 8.56 -1.46
CA HIS A 120 5.81 7.83 -2.47
C HIS A 120 5.14 6.49 -2.78
N LEU A 121 5.45 5.96 -3.95
CA LEU A 121 4.88 4.75 -4.51
C LEU A 121 5.99 3.72 -4.72
N ILE A 122 5.70 2.47 -4.36
CA ILE A 122 6.38 1.27 -4.86
C ILE A 122 5.43 0.62 -5.87
N ASP A 123 5.82 0.52 -7.14
CA ASP A 123 5.01 -0.05 -8.23
C ASP A 123 5.50 -1.46 -8.56
N PHE A 124 4.60 -2.45 -8.54
CA PHE A 124 4.91 -3.84 -8.83
C PHE A 124 4.85 -4.15 -10.33
N GLY A 125 4.18 -3.31 -11.11
CA GLY A 125 4.16 -3.42 -12.57
C GLY A 125 5.50 -3.03 -13.16
N GLN A 126 6.15 -3.98 -13.85
CA GLN A 126 7.24 -3.69 -14.78
C GLN A 126 6.70 -3.51 -16.20
#